data_AF-A0A6J8CSM5-F1
#
_entry.id   AF-A0A6J8CSM5-F1
#
_cell.length_a   1.000
_cell.length_b   1.000
_cell.length_c   1.000
_cell.angle_alpha   90.00
_cell.angle_beta   90.00
_cell.angle_gamma   90.00
#
_symmetry.space_group_name_H-M   'P 1'
#
loop_
_entity.id
_entity.type
_entity.pdbx_description
1 polymer ?
#
loop_
_entity_poly.entity_id
_entity_poly.type
_entity_poly.pdbx_seq_one_letter_code
_entity_poly.pdbx_strand_id
1 'polypeptide(L)'
;MPGRTKKEKENLQNSFALDLSARCTAEFTEAMEKYGGNFKKIKNKISFICDAIPMCYTGNHELCRRHSFACKGGKKFWLKNSSFLNSMFKILNTTENISEIRKCILYRLGPDALNRTKLNLNTQKVEGFNRSLRRSLPKNVTFTKNFEGRVHAAVHSVNLGPGESLMLICDQLGAPVTAGSSVEQSLKSIQRTD
;
A
#
# COMPACT_ATOMS: atom_id res chain seq x y z
N MET A 1 -5.82 -0.88 29.23
CA MET A 1 -4.67 -0.02 28.83
C MET A 1 -4.25 0.86 30.01
N PRO A 2 -2.95 1.05 30.25
CA PRO A 2 -2.45 1.86 31.36
C PRO A 2 -2.54 3.36 31.02
N GLY A 3 -3.32 4.11 31.79
CA GLY A 3 -3.40 5.57 31.75
C GLY A 3 -3.93 6.05 33.09
N ARG A 4 -3.41 7.14 33.65
CA ARG A 4 -3.81 7.63 34.97
C ARG A 4 -5.14 8.35 34.90
N THR A 5 -5.38 9.07 33.81
CA THR A 5 -6.65 9.77 33.54
C THR A 5 -7.45 9.12 32.42
N LYS A 6 -8.77 9.37 32.38
CA LYS A 6 -9.65 8.87 31.29
C LYS A 6 -9.18 9.38 29.92
N LYS A 7 -8.80 10.66 29.84
CA LYS A 7 -8.29 11.30 28.62
C LYS A 7 -6.98 10.69 28.12
N GLU A 8 -6.06 10.33 29.02
CA GLU A 8 -4.83 9.63 28.65
C GLU A 8 -5.11 8.24 28.07
N LYS A 9 -6.07 7.51 28.65
CA LYS A 9 -6.49 6.20 28.15
C LYS A 9 -7.05 6.31 26.73
N GLU A 10 -7.93 7.28 26.49
CA GLU A 10 -8.51 7.54 25.16
C GLU A 10 -7.45 7.94 24.14
N ASN A 11 -6.52 8.83 24.50
CA ASN A 11 -5.41 9.21 23.63
C ASN A 11 -4.50 8.03 23.27
N LEU A 12 -4.20 7.16 24.24
CA LEU A 12 -3.39 5.97 24.01
C LEU A 12 -4.12 4.95 23.11
N GLN A 13 -5.43 4.79 23.30
CA GLN A 13 -6.26 3.95 22.43
C GLN A 13 -6.26 4.47 20.99
N ASN A 14 -6.44 5.78 20.80
CA ASN A 14 -6.40 6.40 19.47
C ASN A 14 -5.03 6.23 18.81
N SER A 15 -3.95 6.46 19.56
CA SER A 15 -2.59 6.29 19.06
C SER A 15 -2.31 4.83 18.67
N PHE A 16 -2.80 3.87 19.48
CA PHE A 16 -2.69 2.45 19.18
C PHE A 16 -3.51 2.06 17.94
N ALA A 17 -4.72 2.59 17.78
CA ALA A 17 -5.54 2.34 16.60
C ALA A 17 -4.89 2.85 15.31
N LEU A 18 -4.28 4.05 15.35
CA LEU A 18 -3.51 4.60 14.23
C LEU A 18 -2.28 3.74 13.91
N ASP A 19 -1.54 3.32 14.92
CA ASP A 19 -0.36 2.46 14.74
C ASP A 19 -0.72 1.10 14.14
N LEU A 20 -1.78 0.48 14.66
CA LEU A 20 -2.28 -0.81 14.16
C LEU A 20 -2.71 -0.69 12.69
N SER A 21 -3.41 0.39 12.34
CA SER A 21 -3.82 0.67 10.96
C SER A 21 -2.61 0.89 10.03
N ALA A 22 -1.63 1.68 10.47
CA ALA A 22 -0.40 1.93 9.73
C ALA A 22 0.38 0.64 9.49
N ARG A 23 0.48 -0.21 10.52
CA ARG A 23 1.12 -1.51 10.43
C ARG A 23 0.44 -2.44 9.44
N CYS A 24 -0.88 -2.59 9.53
CA CYS A 24 -1.64 -3.42 8.60
C CYS A 24 -1.46 -2.95 7.15
N THR A 25 -1.35 -1.63 6.93
CA THR A 25 -1.11 -1.06 5.60
C THR A 25 0.29 -1.38 5.10
N ALA A 26 1.32 -1.20 5.93
CA ALA A 26 2.70 -1.51 5.57
C ALA A 26 2.86 -3.00 5.19
N GLU A 27 2.29 -3.91 5.99
CA GLU A 27 2.32 -5.35 5.71
C GLU A 27 1.64 -5.69 4.38
N PHE A 28 0.51 -5.06 4.08
CA PHE A 28 -0.23 -5.27 2.83
C PHE A 28 0.53 -4.74 1.62
N THR A 29 1.08 -3.52 1.71
CA THR A 29 1.86 -2.91 0.61
C THR A 29 3.11 -3.71 0.31
N GLU A 30 3.90 -4.09 1.33
CA GLU A 30 5.09 -4.92 1.14
C GLU A 30 4.75 -6.31 0.57
N ALA A 31 3.63 -6.89 0.97
CA ALA A 31 3.15 -8.15 0.39
C ALA A 31 2.74 -7.99 -1.09
N MET A 32 2.07 -6.90 -1.44
CA MET A 32 1.69 -6.59 -2.83
C MET A 32 2.93 -6.42 -3.72
N GLU A 33 3.94 -5.69 -3.25
CA GLU A 33 5.22 -5.50 -3.94
C GLU A 33 5.97 -6.83 -4.12
N LYS A 34 6.12 -7.62 -3.05
CA LYS A 34 6.89 -8.87 -3.09
C LYS A 34 6.29 -9.92 -4.02
N TYR A 35 4.97 -10.01 -4.08
CA TYR A 35 4.27 -11.04 -4.85
C TYR A 35 3.73 -10.54 -6.20
N GLY A 36 4.03 -9.29 -6.58
CA GLY A 36 3.61 -8.72 -7.86
C GLY A 36 2.10 -8.79 -8.08
N GLY A 37 1.31 -8.62 -7.03
CA GLY A 37 -0.16 -8.72 -7.09
C GLY A 37 -0.73 -10.14 -7.19
N ASN A 38 0.05 -11.22 -6.97
CA ASN A 38 -0.49 -12.58 -6.88
C ASN A 38 -1.34 -12.75 -5.61
N PHE A 39 -2.62 -12.43 -5.73
CA PHE A 39 -3.56 -12.33 -4.61
C PHE A 39 -3.73 -13.63 -3.82
N LYS A 40 -3.65 -14.80 -4.46
CA LYS A 40 -3.74 -16.10 -3.76
C LYS A 40 -2.60 -16.28 -2.76
N LYS A 41 -1.36 -15.96 -3.18
CA LYS A 41 -0.18 -16.03 -2.32
C LYS A 41 -0.25 -15.00 -1.19
N ILE A 42 -0.72 -13.78 -1.51
CA ILE A 42 -0.89 -12.70 -0.54
C ILE A 42 -1.90 -13.08 0.53
N LYS A 43 -3.09 -13.57 0.15
CA LYS A 43 -4.13 -14.00 1.10
C LYS A 43 -3.63 -15.09 2.05
N ASN A 44 -2.92 -16.08 1.52
CA ASN A 44 -2.34 -17.16 2.32
C ASN A 44 -1.25 -16.67 3.27
N LYS A 45 -0.47 -15.66 2.90
CA LYS A 45 0.59 -15.13 3.78
C LYS A 45 0.02 -14.20 4.85
N ILE A 46 -0.97 -13.38 4.50
CA ILE A 46 -1.62 -12.43 5.41
C ILE A 46 -2.35 -13.15 6.54
N SER A 47 -2.92 -14.34 6.33
CA SER A 47 -3.53 -15.11 7.41
C SER A 47 -2.56 -15.34 8.57
N PHE A 48 -1.30 -15.69 8.28
CA PHE A 48 -0.25 -15.84 9.31
C PHE A 48 0.21 -14.51 9.90
N ILE A 49 0.13 -13.41 9.13
CA ILE A 49 0.45 -12.06 9.64
C ILE A 49 -0.58 -11.63 10.69
N CYS A 50 -1.87 -11.95 10.47
CA CYS A 50 -2.93 -11.68 11.44
C CYS A 50 -2.69 -12.36 12.80
N ASP A 51 -1.99 -13.49 12.82
CA ASP A 51 -1.57 -14.18 14.05
C ASP A 51 -0.28 -13.57 14.65
N ALA A 52 0.63 -13.07 13.80
CA ALA A 52 1.92 -12.52 14.22
C ALA A 52 1.83 -11.09 14.78
N ILE A 53 0.92 -10.25 14.27
CA ILE A 53 0.77 -8.85 14.71
C ILE A 53 0.40 -8.74 16.20
N PRO A 54 -0.61 -9.46 16.73
CA PRO A 54 -0.95 -9.40 18.15
C PRO A 54 0.22 -9.78 19.06
N MET A 55 0.93 -10.86 18.72
CA MET A 55 2.10 -11.35 19.47
C MET A 55 3.23 -10.33 19.52
N CYS A 56 3.38 -9.54 18.45
CA CYS A 56 4.37 -8.47 18.42
C CYS A 56 4.08 -7.35 19.44
N TYR A 57 2.81 -7.01 19.69
CA TYR A 57 2.47 -5.97 20.67
C TYR A 57 2.56 -6.48 22.12
N THR A 58 2.61 -7.79 22.33
CA THR A 58 2.94 -8.39 23.63
C THR A 58 4.46 -8.50 23.86
N GLY A 59 5.26 -8.17 22.84
CA GLY A 59 6.73 -8.21 22.87
C GLY A 59 7.33 -9.52 22.37
N ASN A 60 6.52 -10.47 21.90
CA ASN A 60 7.02 -11.70 21.26
C ASN A 60 7.14 -11.50 19.73
N HIS A 61 8.37 -11.54 19.23
CA HIS A 61 8.67 -11.32 17.80
C HIS A 61 9.05 -12.59 17.03
N GLU A 62 8.91 -13.79 17.59
CA GLU A 62 9.28 -15.04 16.91
C GLU A 62 8.49 -15.24 15.61
N LEU A 63 7.19 -15.00 15.66
CA LEU A 63 6.31 -15.09 14.49
C LEU A 63 6.58 -13.96 13.48
N CYS A 64 6.96 -12.77 13.96
CA CYS A 64 7.29 -11.64 13.08
C CYS A 64 8.47 -11.99 12.18
N ARG A 65 9.53 -12.60 12.72
CA ARG A 65 10.71 -12.99 11.94
C ARG A 65 10.40 -13.94 10.78
N ARG A 66 9.35 -14.76 10.88
CA ARG A 66 8.96 -15.76 9.87
C ARG A 66 7.87 -15.26 8.93
N HIS A 67 6.95 -14.44 9.41
CA HIS A 67 5.71 -14.13 8.70
C HIS A 67 5.51 -12.66 8.37
N SER A 68 6.03 -11.73 9.18
CA SER A 68 5.86 -10.29 8.98
C SER A 68 6.85 -9.76 7.95
N PHE A 69 6.38 -8.84 7.11
CA PHE A 69 7.19 -8.09 6.18
C PHE A 69 7.70 -6.80 6.84
N ALA A 70 6.79 -6.07 7.51
CA ALA A 70 7.10 -4.77 8.11
C ALA A 70 7.94 -4.88 9.41
N CYS A 71 7.84 -5.98 10.16
CA CYS A 71 8.54 -6.20 11.42
C CYS A 71 9.54 -7.36 11.31
N LYS A 72 10.84 -7.05 11.28
CA LYS A 72 11.91 -8.06 11.17
C LYS A 72 12.31 -8.69 12.51
N GLY A 73 11.75 -8.21 13.62
CA GLY A 73 12.11 -8.60 14.98
C GLY A 73 13.50 -8.11 15.41
N GLY A 74 13.86 -8.35 16.67
CA GLY A 74 15.17 -8.00 17.23
C GLY A 74 15.43 -6.49 17.23
N LYS A 75 16.48 -6.03 16.52
CA LYS A 75 16.88 -4.60 16.47
C LYS A 75 16.00 -3.72 15.57
N LYS A 76 15.19 -4.33 14.68
CA LYS A 76 14.30 -3.66 13.71
C LYS A 76 12.85 -4.10 13.91
N PHE A 77 12.33 -3.88 15.11
CA PHE A 77 10.93 -4.16 15.45
C PHE A 77 10.04 -2.95 15.16
N TRP A 78 8.77 -3.21 14.82
CA TRP A 78 7.80 -2.20 14.37
C TRP A 78 7.74 -0.95 15.26
N LEU A 79 7.59 -1.14 16.58
CA LEU A 79 7.44 -0.03 17.53
C LEU A 79 8.65 0.90 17.61
N LYS A 80 9.83 0.49 17.15
CA LYS A 80 11.00 1.38 17.04
C LYS A 80 10.85 2.42 15.94
N ASN A 81 10.10 2.08 14.89
CA ASN A 81 9.84 2.94 13.74
C ASN A 81 8.43 3.56 13.79
N SER A 82 7.63 3.23 14.81
CA SER A 82 6.30 3.80 14.99
C SER A 82 6.39 5.29 15.30
N SER A 83 5.59 6.09 14.62
CA SER A 83 5.41 7.51 14.94
C SER A 83 4.32 7.75 16.00
N PHE A 84 3.56 6.71 16.37
CA PHE A 84 2.36 6.83 17.20
C PHE A 84 2.56 6.25 18.61
N LEU A 85 3.37 5.20 18.75
CA LEU A 85 3.59 4.51 20.02
C LEU A 85 5.06 4.56 20.42
N ASN A 86 5.31 4.60 21.73
CA ASN A 86 6.66 4.47 22.25
C ASN A 86 7.20 3.04 22.01
N SER A 87 8.48 2.93 21.68
CA SER A 87 9.24 1.68 21.61
C SER A 87 9.07 0.72 22.81
N MET A 88 8.77 1.24 24.01
CA MET A 88 8.55 0.46 25.22
C MET A 88 7.09 0.00 25.43
N PHE A 89 6.18 0.37 24.52
CA PHE A 89 4.78 0.02 24.63
C PHE A 89 4.59 -1.50 24.54
N LYS A 90 3.84 -2.05 25.51
CA LYS A 90 3.50 -3.47 25.56
C LYS A 90 2.07 -3.65 26.04
N ILE A 91 1.37 -4.60 25.43
CA ILE A 91 0.07 -5.07 25.86
C ILE A 91 0.26 -6.34 26.68
N LEU A 92 -0.55 -6.51 27.73
CA LEU A 92 -0.56 -7.72 28.53
C LEU A 92 -0.94 -8.91 27.65
N ASN A 93 -0.13 -9.97 27.74
CA ASN A 93 -0.31 -11.20 26.98
C ASN A 93 -1.46 -12.05 27.56
N THR A 94 -2.70 -11.55 27.43
CA THR A 94 -3.91 -12.30 27.74
C THR A 94 -4.58 -12.77 26.46
N THR A 95 -5.22 -13.93 26.51
CA THR A 95 -5.97 -14.51 25.38
C THR A 95 -7.08 -13.57 24.90
N GLU A 96 -7.72 -12.86 25.83
CA GLU A 96 -8.73 -11.83 25.55
C GLU A 96 -8.16 -10.68 24.72
N ASN A 97 -7.05 -10.07 25.17
CA ASN A 97 -6.42 -8.96 24.45
C ASN A 97 -5.97 -9.39 23.05
N ILE A 98 -5.39 -10.59 22.91
CA ILE A 98 -4.99 -11.12 21.60
C ILE A 98 -6.19 -11.29 20.68
N SER A 99 -7.30 -11.83 21.21
CA SER A 99 -8.54 -12.03 20.45
C SER A 99 -9.14 -10.70 19.99
N GLU A 100 -9.17 -9.68 20.85
CA GLU A 100 -9.66 -8.35 20.50
C GLU A 100 -8.80 -7.67 19.43
N ILE A 101 -7.47 -7.69 19.60
CA ILE A 101 -6.54 -7.13 18.61
C ILE A 101 -6.70 -7.85 17.27
N ARG A 102 -6.86 -9.18 17.28
CA ARG A 102 -7.12 -9.98 16.08
C ARG A 102 -8.41 -9.55 15.38
N LYS A 103 -9.50 -9.31 16.11
CA LYS A 103 -10.76 -8.79 15.54
C LYS A 103 -10.53 -7.45 14.84
N CYS A 104 -9.79 -6.53 15.46
CA CYS A 104 -9.44 -5.25 14.86
C CYS A 104 -8.58 -5.40 13.59
N ILE A 105 -7.62 -6.32 13.60
CA ILE A 105 -6.78 -6.61 12.41
C ILE A 105 -7.61 -7.17 11.27
N LEU A 106 -8.52 -8.11 11.57
CA LEU A 106 -9.40 -8.72 10.57
C LEU A 106 -10.33 -7.72 9.88
N TYR A 107 -10.62 -6.58 10.52
CA TYR A 107 -11.35 -5.51 9.84
C TYR A 107 -10.60 -4.97 8.60
N ARG A 108 -9.26 -4.99 8.63
CA ARG A 108 -8.41 -4.44 7.55
C ARG A 108 -7.71 -5.52 6.71
N LEU A 109 -7.34 -6.64 7.33
CA LEU A 109 -6.60 -7.76 6.72
C LEU A 109 -7.44 -9.04 6.64
N GLY A 110 -8.73 -8.98 6.98
CA GLY A 110 -9.65 -10.11 6.84
C GLY A 110 -9.96 -10.44 5.38
N PRO A 111 -10.50 -11.63 5.11
CA PRO A 111 -10.70 -12.12 3.74
C PRO A 111 -11.56 -11.17 2.89
N ASP A 112 -12.62 -10.59 3.45
CA ASP A 112 -13.49 -9.68 2.73
C ASP A 112 -12.82 -8.34 2.44
N ALA A 113 -12.08 -7.81 3.42
CA ALA A 113 -11.29 -6.59 3.26
C ALA A 113 -10.24 -6.77 2.17
N LEU A 114 -9.49 -7.87 2.20
CA LEU A 114 -8.51 -8.22 1.18
C LEU A 114 -9.14 -8.36 -0.21
N ASN A 115 -10.32 -9.00 -0.32
CA ASN A 115 -11.01 -9.12 -1.60
C ASN A 115 -11.39 -7.74 -2.17
N ARG A 116 -11.83 -6.81 -1.31
CA ARG A 116 -12.16 -5.44 -1.71
C ARG A 116 -10.92 -4.64 -2.10
N THR A 117 -9.78 -4.86 -1.43
CA THR A 117 -8.52 -4.15 -1.67
C THR A 117 -7.56 -4.89 -2.60
N LYS A 118 -8.01 -5.95 -3.29
CA LYS A 118 -7.17 -6.85 -4.10
C LYS A 118 -6.31 -6.15 -5.16
N LEU A 119 -6.78 -5.01 -5.68
CA LEU A 119 -6.09 -4.24 -6.71
C LEU A 119 -5.14 -3.17 -6.12
N ASN A 120 -5.11 -3.03 -4.79
CA ASN A 120 -4.38 -1.98 -4.07
C ASN A 120 -4.60 -0.58 -4.67
N LEU A 121 -5.83 -0.30 -5.12
CA LEU A 121 -6.22 0.99 -5.67
C LEU A 121 -6.77 1.87 -4.56
N ASN A 122 -6.40 3.15 -4.59
CA ASN A 122 -6.99 4.18 -3.75
C ASN A 122 -7.87 5.11 -4.60
N THR A 123 -8.72 5.90 -3.93
CA THR A 123 -9.62 6.85 -4.61
C THR A 123 -8.85 7.82 -5.50
N GLN A 124 -7.68 8.29 -5.05
CA GLN A 124 -6.82 9.19 -5.82
C GLN A 124 -6.35 8.57 -7.15
N LYS A 125 -5.98 7.29 -7.15
CA LYS A 125 -5.55 6.56 -8.35
C LYS A 125 -6.71 6.37 -9.31
N VAL A 126 -7.91 6.09 -8.81
CA VAL A 126 -9.13 5.98 -9.62
C VAL A 126 -9.50 7.34 -10.23
N GLU A 127 -9.45 8.42 -9.45
CA GLU A 127 -9.72 9.77 -9.93
C GLU A 127 -8.67 10.23 -10.94
N GLY A 128 -7.39 9.96 -10.69
CA GLY A 128 -6.29 10.23 -11.62
C GLY A 128 -6.48 9.50 -12.95
N PHE A 129 -6.85 8.22 -12.90
CA PHE A 129 -7.21 7.46 -14.10
C PHE A 129 -8.41 8.06 -14.84
N ASN A 130 -9.51 8.35 -14.13
CA ASN A 130 -10.70 8.94 -14.75
C ASN A 130 -10.41 10.30 -15.39
N ARG A 131 -9.52 11.10 -14.79
CA ARG A 131 -9.06 12.38 -15.35
C ARG A 131 -8.24 12.15 -16.63
N SER A 132 -7.27 11.23 -16.58
CA SER A 132 -6.45 10.86 -17.75
C SER A 132 -7.30 10.31 -18.90
N LEU A 133 -8.30 9.48 -18.57
CA LEU A 133 -9.24 8.92 -19.53
C LEU A 133 -10.07 10.01 -20.20
N ARG A 134 -10.65 10.95 -19.45
CA ARG A 134 -11.42 12.07 -20.01
C ARG A 134 -10.57 12.99 -20.88
N ARG A 135 -9.27 13.16 -20.57
CA ARG A 135 -8.33 13.91 -21.40
C ARG A 135 -8.04 13.18 -22.72
N SER A 136 -7.88 11.86 -22.64
CA SER A 136 -7.56 11.02 -23.81
C SER A 136 -8.78 10.75 -24.69
N LEU A 137 -9.97 10.72 -24.09
CA LEU A 137 -11.27 10.46 -24.70
C LEU A 137 -12.31 11.51 -24.23
N PRO A 138 -12.28 12.72 -24.82
CA PRO A 138 -13.30 13.73 -24.56
C PRO A 138 -14.68 13.26 -25.01
N LYS A 139 -15.72 13.59 -24.24
CA LYS A 139 -17.10 13.13 -24.50
C LYS A 139 -17.69 13.63 -25.84
N ASN A 140 -17.14 14.70 -26.39
CA ASN A 140 -17.60 15.33 -27.62
C ASN A 140 -16.93 14.77 -28.89
N VAL A 141 -16.05 13.76 -28.77
CA VAL A 141 -15.33 13.17 -29.90
C VAL A 141 -15.43 11.66 -29.89
N THR A 142 -15.84 11.08 -31.02
CA THR A 142 -15.93 9.62 -31.20
C THR A 142 -14.69 9.10 -31.92
N PHE A 143 -13.94 8.23 -31.26
CA PHE A 143 -12.68 7.65 -31.77
C PHE A 143 -12.87 6.22 -32.29
N THR A 144 -13.57 6.03 -33.41
CA THR A 144 -13.94 4.68 -33.89
C THR A 144 -12.78 3.74 -34.17
N LYS A 145 -11.64 4.26 -34.65
CA LYS A 145 -10.47 3.43 -35.03
C LYS A 145 -9.41 3.26 -33.94
N ASN A 146 -9.34 4.20 -32.98
CA ASN A 146 -8.23 4.28 -32.02
C ASN A 146 -8.70 4.46 -30.57
N PHE A 147 -9.98 4.20 -30.27
CA PHE A 147 -10.52 4.24 -28.92
C PHE A 147 -9.70 3.39 -27.95
N GLU A 148 -9.54 2.10 -28.26
CA GLU A 148 -8.84 1.15 -27.38
C GLU A 148 -7.39 1.56 -27.13
N GLY A 149 -6.66 1.93 -28.19
CA GLY A 149 -5.29 2.42 -28.07
C GLY A 149 -5.17 3.65 -27.17
N ARG A 150 -6.13 4.58 -27.24
CA ARG A 150 -6.19 5.75 -26.36
C ARG A 150 -6.50 5.38 -24.90
N VAL A 151 -7.39 4.41 -24.66
CA VAL A 151 -7.64 3.87 -23.31
C VAL A 151 -6.37 3.25 -22.74
N HIS A 152 -5.72 2.37 -23.50
CA HIS A 152 -4.51 1.67 -23.05
C HIS A 152 -3.35 2.63 -22.80
N ALA A 153 -3.14 3.63 -23.66
CA ALA A 153 -2.14 4.67 -23.45
C ALA A 153 -2.42 5.48 -22.17
N ALA A 154 -3.69 5.80 -21.88
CA ALA A 154 -4.08 6.50 -20.66
C ALA A 154 -3.81 5.66 -19.39
N VAL A 155 -4.13 4.35 -19.43
CA VAL A 155 -3.82 3.41 -18.33
C VAL A 155 -2.31 3.31 -18.11
N HIS A 156 -1.54 3.13 -19.19
CA HIS A 156 -0.09 2.97 -19.14
C HIS A 156 0.60 4.21 -18.55
N SER A 157 0.19 5.40 -19.01
CA SER A 157 0.65 6.69 -18.51
C SER A 157 0.35 6.90 -17.03
N VAL A 158 -0.83 6.51 -16.54
CA VAL A 158 -1.18 6.65 -15.11
C VAL A 158 -0.41 5.67 -14.23
N ASN A 159 -0.02 4.51 -14.76
CA ASN A 159 0.68 3.48 -13.99
C ASN A 159 2.19 3.73 -13.89
N LEU A 160 2.84 4.18 -14.97
CA LEU A 160 4.29 4.42 -15.03
C LEU A 160 4.67 5.90 -14.90
N GLY A 161 3.70 6.79 -15.05
CA GLY A 161 3.94 8.21 -15.26
C GLY A 161 4.05 8.56 -16.75
N PRO A 162 3.66 9.78 -17.13
CA PRO A 162 3.55 10.19 -18.53
C PRO A 162 4.89 10.20 -19.29
N GLY A 163 5.98 10.56 -18.61
CA GLY A 163 7.31 10.63 -19.23
C GLY A 163 7.85 9.24 -19.54
N GLU A 164 7.90 8.38 -18.52
CA GLU A 164 8.39 7.00 -18.63
C GLU A 164 7.52 6.18 -19.59
N SER A 165 6.20 6.34 -19.51
CA SER A 165 5.26 5.70 -20.44
C SER A 165 5.57 6.03 -21.90
N LEU A 166 5.82 7.30 -22.22
CA LEU A 166 6.08 7.70 -23.61
C LEU A 166 7.43 7.16 -24.09
N MET A 167 8.46 7.22 -23.24
CA MET A 167 9.79 6.69 -23.58
C MET A 167 9.72 5.19 -23.92
N LEU A 168 9.01 4.40 -23.11
CA LEU A 168 8.84 2.96 -23.35
C LEU A 168 8.03 2.65 -24.61
N ILE A 169 6.96 3.41 -24.88
CA ILE A 169 6.17 3.24 -26.12
C ILE A 169 7.03 3.55 -27.35
N CYS A 170 7.77 4.65 -27.32
CA CYS A 170 8.67 5.06 -28.40
C CYS A 170 9.75 4.00 -28.68
N ASP A 171 10.39 3.49 -27.62
CA ASP A 171 11.38 2.41 -27.72
C ASP A 171 10.79 1.16 -28.36
N GLN A 172 9.60 0.71 -27.89
CA GLN A 172 8.93 -0.48 -28.41
C GLN A 172 8.47 -0.34 -29.87
N LEU A 173 8.20 0.89 -30.33
CA LEU A 173 7.86 1.19 -31.72
C LEU A 173 9.08 1.34 -32.64
N GLY A 174 10.30 1.15 -32.12
CA GLY A 174 11.55 1.31 -32.89
C GLY A 174 11.94 2.77 -33.12
N ALA A 175 11.38 3.69 -32.35
CA ALA A 175 11.68 5.13 -32.41
C ALA A 175 12.14 5.64 -31.03
N PRO A 176 13.24 5.10 -30.46
CA PRO A 176 13.68 5.45 -29.11
C PRO A 176 14.05 6.93 -29.00
N VAL A 177 13.72 7.52 -27.86
CA VAL A 177 14.12 8.91 -27.55
C VAL A 177 15.63 8.92 -27.31
N THR A 178 16.36 9.77 -28.05
CA THR A 178 17.80 9.88 -27.92
C THR A 178 18.21 10.35 -26.52
N ALA A 179 19.13 9.62 -25.89
CA ALA A 179 19.67 9.98 -24.58
C ALA A 179 20.36 11.36 -24.62
N GLY A 180 20.13 12.17 -23.59
CA GLY A 180 20.65 13.53 -23.46
C GLY A 180 19.90 14.59 -24.29
N SER A 181 18.92 14.20 -25.10
CA SER A 181 18.14 15.14 -25.91
C SER A 181 17.27 16.07 -25.05
N SER A 182 16.91 17.23 -25.61
CA SER A 182 15.94 18.15 -24.99
C SER A 182 14.58 17.50 -24.77
N VAL A 183 14.21 16.54 -25.62
CA VAL A 183 12.97 15.75 -25.50
C VAL A 183 13.03 14.86 -24.26
N GLU A 184 14.13 14.14 -24.05
CA GLU A 184 14.30 13.31 -22.84
C GLU A 184 14.24 14.15 -21.56
N GLN A 185 14.90 15.32 -21.56
CA GLN A 185 14.86 16.25 -20.42
C GLN A 185 13.44 16.76 -20.15
N SER A 186 12.68 17.06 -21.20
CA SER A 186 11.28 17.48 -21.09
C SER A 186 10.38 16.35 -20.57
N LEU A 187 10.60 15.11 -21.01
CA LEU A 187 9.83 13.96 -20.49
C LEU A 187 10.14 13.68 -19.02
N LYS A 188 11.41 13.82 -18.61
CA LYS A 188 11.82 13.72 -17.20
C LYS A 188 11.23 14.84 -16.34
N SER A 189 11.04 16.05 -16.88
CA SER A 189 10.39 17.13 -16.14
C SER A 189 8.89 16.89 -15.96
N ILE A 190 8.22 16.36 -16.98
CA ILE A 190 6.79 15.99 -16.94
C ILE A 190 6.53 14.80 -15.99
N GLN A 191 7.50 13.90 -15.80
CA GLN A 191 7.41 12.80 -14.83
C GLN A 191 7.29 13.29 -13.37
N ARG A 192 7.80 14.49 -13.04
CA ARG A 192 7.87 14.99 -11.66
C ARG A 192 6.57 15.56 -11.12
N THR A 193 5.52 15.65 -11.94
CA THR A 193 4.20 16.13 -11.50
C THR A 193 3.25 14.96 -11.29
N ASP A 194 3.30 14.39 -10.08
CA ASP A 194 2.16 14.02 -9.23
C ASP A 194 2.66 13.57 -7.85
#